data_AF-A0A944SJ62-F1
#
_entry.id   AF-A0A944SJ62-F1
#
_cell.length_a   1.000
_cell.length_b   1.000
_cell.length_c   1.000
_cell.angle_alpha   90.00
_cell.angle_beta   90.00
_cell.angle_gamma   90.00
#
_symmetry.space_group_name_H-M   'P 1'
#
loop_
_entity.id
_entity.type
_entity.pdbx_description
1 polymer ?
#
loop_
_entity_poly.entity_id
_entity_poly.type
_entity_poly.pdbx_seq_one_letter_code
_entity_poly.pdbx_strand_id
1 'polypeptide(L)'
;MTKRMVLALLFTMTLASHAYAGTFVETPFFADRVSAGTLPPVQERIPEAPAIADFSAPGMKPGRHGGDLRVLMGKSKDTKRMVVYGYARLVGYERDFNLAPDILDSFDIKEG
;
A
#
# COMPACT_ATOMS: atom_id res chain seq x y z
N MET A 1 -41.39 5.58 -22.81
CA MET A 1 -40.72 5.97 -21.54
C MET A 1 -40.11 4.80 -20.77
N THR A 2 -40.29 3.54 -21.18
CA THR A 2 -39.87 2.35 -20.41
C THR A 2 -38.43 1.87 -20.67
N LYS A 3 -37.84 2.11 -21.85
CA LYS A 3 -36.45 1.69 -22.15
C LYS A 3 -35.37 2.57 -21.50
N ARG A 4 -35.67 3.84 -21.22
CA ARG A 4 -34.74 4.77 -20.56
C ARG A 4 -34.65 4.54 -19.04
N MET A 5 -35.69 4.00 -18.41
CA MET A 5 -35.67 3.60 -16.99
C MET A 5 -34.93 2.28 -16.75
N VAL A 6 -34.98 1.33 -17.68
CA VAL A 6 -34.24 0.06 -17.56
C VAL A 6 -32.73 0.28 -17.69
N LEU A 7 -32.29 1.22 -18.54
CA LEU A 7 -30.87 1.54 -18.70
C LEU A 7 -30.30 2.31 -17.49
N ALA A 8 -31.13 3.08 -16.79
CA ALA A 8 -30.74 3.75 -15.54
C ALA A 8 -30.62 2.76 -14.36
N LEU A 9 -31.40 1.68 -14.37
CA LEU A 9 -31.35 0.64 -13.32
C LEU A 9 -30.19 -0.34 -13.50
N LEU A 10 -29.70 -0.55 -14.72
CA LEU A 10 -28.49 -1.35 -14.97
C LEU A 10 -27.19 -0.59 -14.67
N PHE A 11 -27.20 0.75 -14.62
CA PHE A 11 -25.99 1.54 -14.38
C PHE A 11 -25.65 1.69 -12.89
N THR A 12 -26.59 1.44 -11.99
CA THR A 12 -26.34 1.52 -10.54
C THR A 12 -25.73 0.25 -9.94
N MET A 13 -25.54 -0.82 -10.71
CA MET A 13 -25.10 -2.12 -10.18
C MET A 13 -23.60 -2.43 -10.39
N THR A 14 -22.84 -1.55 -11.06
CA THR A 14 -21.42 -1.81 -11.39
C THR A 14 -20.39 -1.00 -10.59
N LEU A 15 -20.79 -0.25 -9.56
CA LEU A 15 -19.84 0.48 -8.69
C LEU A 15 -19.60 -0.17 -7.31
N ALA A 16 -19.83 -1.47 -7.18
CA ALA A 16 -19.24 -2.24 -6.08
C ALA A 16 -17.79 -2.60 -6.44
N SER A 17 -16.91 -1.59 -6.51
CA SER A 17 -15.47 -1.82 -6.38
C SER A 17 -15.29 -2.51 -5.04
N HIS A 18 -15.01 -3.80 -5.08
CA HIS A 18 -14.75 -4.57 -3.88
C HIS A 18 -13.51 -3.96 -3.22
N ALA A 19 -13.72 -3.31 -2.08
CA ALA A 19 -12.64 -3.07 -1.14
C ALA A 19 -11.94 -4.41 -0.92
N TYR A 20 -10.62 -4.45 -1.13
CA TYR A 20 -9.81 -5.64 -0.89
C TYR A 20 -9.83 -5.94 0.61
N ALA A 21 -10.85 -6.65 1.08
CA ALA A 21 -10.88 -7.29 2.38
C ALA A 21 -10.12 -8.63 2.28
N GLY A 22 -8.86 -8.57 1.83
CA GLY A 22 -7.94 -9.67 2.13
C GLY A 22 -7.74 -9.70 3.65
N THR A 23 -7.82 -10.86 4.28
CA THR A 23 -7.46 -10.98 5.70
C THR A 23 -6.00 -10.54 5.84
N PHE A 24 -5.78 -9.37 6.47
CA PHE A 24 -4.43 -8.90 6.74
C PHE A 24 -3.69 -9.92 7.60
N VAL A 25 -2.48 -10.25 7.17
CA VAL A 25 -1.59 -11.16 7.90
C VAL A 25 -0.83 -10.33 8.93
N GLU A 26 -0.79 -10.80 10.18
CA GLU A 26 -0.04 -10.12 11.23
C GLU A 26 1.47 -10.22 10.97
N THR A 27 2.20 -9.14 11.25
CA THR A 27 3.65 -9.09 11.18
C THR A 27 4.24 -9.90 12.33
N PRO A 28 5.04 -10.95 12.07
CA PRO A 28 5.57 -11.83 13.13
C PRO A 28 6.35 -11.09 14.22
N PHE A 29 7.05 -10.01 13.86
CA PHE A 29 7.78 -9.16 14.81
C PHE A 29 6.87 -8.52 15.88
N PHE A 30 5.58 -8.36 15.61
CA PHE A 30 4.61 -7.79 16.55
C PHE A 30 3.75 -8.83 17.28
N ALA A 31 3.86 -10.12 16.94
CA ALA A 31 2.97 -11.17 17.42
C ALA A 31 2.86 -11.21 18.96
N ASP A 32 3.99 -11.15 19.66
CA ASP A 32 4.02 -11.20 21.14
C ASP A 32 3.26 -10.02 21.74
N ARG A 33 3.45 -8.81 21.20
CA ARG A 33 2.82 -7.58 21.70
C ARG A 33 1.31 -7.58 21.46
N VAL A 34 0.87 -8.11 20.33
CA VAL A 34 -0.55 -8.28 20.00
C VAL A 34 -1.16 -9.33 20.92
N SER A 35 -0.49 -10.47 21.12
CA SER A 35 -0.95 -11.51 22.05
C SER A 35 -1.04 -11.04 23.50
N ALA A 36 -0.15 -10.13 23.90
CA ALA A 36 -0.14 -9.51 25.22
C ALA A 36 -1.16 -8.34 25.36
N GLY A 37 -1.88 -7.99 24.28
CA GLY A 37 -2.85 -6.88 24.27
C GLY A 37 -2.22 -5.49 24.35
N THR A 38 -0.90 -5.38 24.23
CA THR A 38 -0.16 -4.09 24.28
C THR A 38 -0.08 -3.40 22.92
N LEU A 39 -0.54 -4.08 21.86
CA LEU A 39 -0.64 -3.55 20.52
C LEU A 39 -1.95 -4.05 19.89
N PRO A 40 -2.74 -3.19 19.23
CA PRO A 40 -3.94 -3.64 18.51
C PRO A 40 -3.60 -4.63 17.38
N PRO A 41 -4.54 -5.50 16.98
CA PRO A 41 -4.35 -6.39 15.84
C PRO A 41 -4.12 -5.61 14.55
N VAL A 42 -3.47 -6.22 13.55
CA VAL A 42 -3.13 -5.55 12.27
C VAL A 42 -4.32 -4.88 11.59
N GLN A 43 -5.51 -5.47 11.67
CA GLN A 43 -6.75 -4.93 11.09
C GLN A 43 -7.14 -3.55 11.65
N GLU A 44 -6.77 -3.26 12.90
CA GLU A 44 -7.05 -1.98 13.56
C GLU A 44 -5.91 -0.96 13.39
N ARG A 45 -4.73 -1.41 12.93
CA ARG A 45 -3.56 -0.55 12.73
C ARG A 45 -3.40 -0.05 11.31
N ILE A 46 -3.89 -0.82 10.34
CA ILE A 46 -3.83 -0.46 8.93
C ILE A 46 -4.90 0.60 8.63
N PRO A 47 -4.60 1.64 7.82
CA PRO A 47 -5.59 2.62 7.40
C PRO A 47 -6.77 1.97 6.65
N GLU A 48 -7.92 2.63 6.63
CA GLU A 48 -9.11 2.17 5.91
C GLU A 48 -8.84 1.97 4.40
N ALA A 49 -8.07 2.89 3.80
CA ALA A 49 -7.60 2.81 2.42
C ALA A 49 -6.07 2.58 2.40
N PRO A 50 -5.59 1.33 2.50
CA PRO A 50 -4.17 1.04 2.44
C PRO A 50 -3.66 1.08 1.00
N ALA A 51 -2.40 1.48 0.83
CA ALA A 51 -1.68 1.29 -0.43
C ALA A 51 -1.50 -0.21 -0.71
N ILE A 52 -1.96 -0.66 -1.88
CA ILE A 52 -1.87 -2.07 -2.30
C ILE A 52 -0.70 -2.22 -3.28
N ALA A 53 0.28 -3.03 -2.89
CA ALA A 53 1.42 -3.33 -3.76
C ALA A 53 0.98 -4.20 -4.95
N ASP A 54 1.33 -3.78 -6.16
CA ASP A 54 1.08 -4.54 -7.38
C ASP A 54 2.22 -5.53 -7.67
N PHE A 55 1.85 -6.80 -7.88
CA PHE A 55 2.76 -7.89 -8.27
C PHE A 55 2.39 -8.48 -9.64
N SER A 56 1.65 -7.75 -10.48
CA SER A 56 1.20 -8.18 -11.81
C SER A 56 2.35 -8.36 -12.82
N ALA A 57 3.48 -7.68 -12.61
CA ALA A 57 4.61 -7.72 -13.53
C ALA A 57 5.24 -9.14 -13.62
N PRO A 58 5.74 -9.56 -14.80
CA PRO A 58 6.34 -10.88 -14.98
C PRO A 58 7.44 -11.20 -13.96
N GLY A 59 7.33 -12.35 -13.31
CA GLY A 59 8.30 -12.83 -12.32
C GLY A 59 8.12 -12.25 -10.90
N MET A 60 7.20 -11.30 -10.70
CA MET A 60 6.86 -10.79 -9.38
C MET A 60 5.94 -11.76 -8.62
N LYS A 61 6.16 -11.89 -7.32
CA LYS A 61 5.34 -12.70 -6.41
C LYS A 61 5.30 -12.04 -5.03
N PRO A 62 4.21 -12.21 -4.26
CA PRO A 62 4.17 -11.78 -2.87
C PRO A 62 5.32 -12.36 -2.05
N GLY A 63 5.88 -11.54 -1.16
CA GLY A 63 6.99 -11.92 -0.29
C GLY A 63 6.57 -12.79 0.91
N ARG A 64 7.56 -13.11 1.74
CA ARG A 64 7.37 -13.77 3.06
C ARG A 64 8.00 -12.91 4.14
N HIS A 65 7.36 -12.79 5.30
CA HIS A 65 7.89 -12.05 6.44
C HIS A 65 9.15 -12.71 7.02
N GLY A 66 10.03 -11.87 7.58
CA GLY A 66 11.19 -12.30 8.36
C GLY A 66 12.53 -12.21 7.62
N GLY A 67 13.57 -12.72 8.29
CA GLY A 67 14.96 -12.65 7.82
C GLY A 67 15.68 -11.35 8.22
N ASP A 68 16.99 -11.33 7.97
CA ASP A 68 17.86 -10.19 8.25
C ASP A 68 18.48 -9.65 6.97
N LEU A 69 18.37 -8.34 6.75
CA LEU A 69 19.08 -7.66 5.67
C LEU A 69 20.46 -7.21 6.14
N ARG A 70 21.51 -7.95 5.75
CA ARG A 70 22.91 -7.53 5.98
C ARG A 70 23.41 -6.69 4.81
N VAL A 71 23.68 -5.42 5.08
CA VAL A 71 24.15 -4.47 4.06
C VAL A 71 25.57 -3.99 4.39
N LEU A 72 26.45 -4.00 3.38
CA LEU A 72 27.78 -3.43 3.48
C LEU A 72 27.72 -1.92 3.20
N MET A 73 28.36 -1.12 4.06
CA MET A 73 28.46 0.33 3.93
C MET A 73 29.94 0.73 3.85
N GLY A 74 30.29 1.60 2.91
CA GLY A 74 31.69 1.93 2.63
C GLY A 74 32.33 2.86 3.67
N LYS A 75 31.53 3.74 4.28
CA LYS A 75 31.96 4.67 5.34
C LYS A 75 30.90 4.78 6.42
N SER A 76 31.28 5.14 7.65
CA SER A 76 30.34 5.34 8.75
C SER A 76 29.24 6.36 8.43
N LYS A 77 29.55 7.39 7.61
CA LYS A 77 28.56 8.39 7.17
C LYS A 77 27.49 7.84 6.23
N ASP A 78 27.66 6.65 5.66
CA ASP A 78 26.69 6.03 4.77
C ASP A 78 25.48 5.45 5.52
N THR A 79 25.53 5.37 6.86
CA THR A 79 24.35 5.04 7.68
C THR A 79 23.18 5.99 7.45
N LYS A 80 23.42 7.22 6.97
CA LYS A 80 22.36 8.14 6.53
C LYS A 80 21.47 7.55 5.43
N ARG A 81 21.94 6.55 4.68
CA ARG A 81 21.12 5.81 3.70
C ARG A 81 19.97 5.05 4.35
N MET A 82 20.05 4.71 5.63
CA MET A 82 18.96 4.05 6.34
C MET A 82 17.68 4.90 6.37
N VAL A 83 17.82 6.22 6.38
CA VAL A 83 16.66 7.14 6.29
C VAL A 83 15.92 6.95 4.97
N VAL A 84 16.62 6.66 3.87
CA VAL A 84 15.99 6.42 2.56
C VAL A 84 15.09 5.17 2.60
N TYR A 85 15.46 4.15 3.37
CA TYR A 85 14.66 2.92 3.49
C TYR A 85 13.47 3.05 4.45
N GLY A 86 13.48 4.04 5.34
CA GLY A 86 12.45 4.23 6.37
C GLY A 86 11.59 5.48 6.18
N TYR A 87 11.73 6.18 5.07
CA TYR A 87 11.00 7.41 4.77
C TYR A 87 9.81 7.14 3.85
N ALA A 88 8.74 7.93 4.00
CA ALA A 88 7.58 7.96 3.11
C ALA A 88 7.48 9.34 2.46
N ARG A 89 7.12 9.41 1.18
CA ARG A 89 6.93 10.67 0.44
C ARG A 89 5.44 10.97 0.33
N LEU A 90 5.11 12.21 -0.03
CA LEU A 90 3.73 12.56 -0.44
C LEU A 90 3.45 12.09 -1.87
N VAL A 91 4.38 12.37 -2.77
CA VAL A 91 4.34 11.99 -4.19
C VAL A 91 5.70 11.40 -4.55
N GLY A 92 5.69 10.32 -5.34
CA GLY A 92 6.86 9.62 -5.83
C GLY A 92 6.85 9.46 -7.35
N TYR A 93 7.86 8.76 -7.86
CA TYR A 93 7.92 8.33 -9.25
C TYR A 93 7.63 6.84 -9.36
N GLU A 94 6.81 6.47 -10.33
CA GLU A 94 6.65 5.09 -10.79
C GLU A 94 7.83 4.64 -11.66
N ARG A 95 7.82 3.37 -12.06
CA ARG A 95 8.87 2.78 -12.92
C ARG A 95 9.08 3.52 -14.23
N ASP A 96 8.01 4.08 -14.79
CA ASP A 96 8.04 4.83 -16.05
C ASP A 96 8.30 6.34 -15.83
N PHE A 97 8.75 6.73 -14.62
CA PHE A 97 9.04 8.11 -14.23
C PHE A 97 7.84 9.06 -14.26
N ASN A 98 6.61 8.53 -14.18
CA ASN A 98 5.42 9.33 -13.97
C ASN A 98 5.27 9.66 -12.47
N LEU A 99 4.77 10.86 -12.16
CA LEU A 99 4.39 11.22 -10.80
C LEU A 99 3.19 10.39 -10.34
N ALA A 100 3.29 9.80 -9.15
CA ALA A 100 2.23 9.02 -8.54
C ALA A 100 2.14 9.32 -7.03
N PRO A 101 0.93 9.22 -6.45
CA PRO A 101 0.78 9.36 -5.01
C PRO A 101 1.59 8.27 -4.27
N ASP A 102 2.21 8.64 -3.16
CA ASP A 102 2.90 7.69 -2.26
C ASP A 102 2.05 7.51 -0.99
N ILE A 103 2.24 8.33 0.06
CA ILE A 103 1.34 8.30 1.23
C ILE A 103 0.03 9.08 1.04
N LEU A 104 -0.04 9.92 -0.01
CA LEU A 104 -1.29 10.59 -0.37
C LEU A 104 -2.25 9.58 -0.99
N ASP A 105 -3.55 9.80 -0.82
CA ASP A 105 -4.57 9.03 -1.54
C ASP A 105 -4.62 9.45 -3.02
N SER A 106 -4.57 10.76 -3.29
CA SER A 106 -4.51 11.34 -4.64
C SER A 106 -3.93 12.75 -4.61
N PHE A 107 -3.60 13.29 -5.79
CA PHE A 107 -3.20 14.69 -5.97
C PHE A 107 -3.66 15.21 -7.35
N ASP A 108 -3.83 16.52 -7.45
CA ASP A 108 -4.19 17.22 -8.69
C ASP A 108 -3.03 18.09 -9.16
N ILE A 109 -2.82 18.16 -10.47
CA ILE A 109 -1.87 19.10 -11.10
C ILE A 109 -2.68 20.25 -11.71
N LYS A 110 -2.37 21.48 -11.29
CA LYS A 110 -2.94 22.71 -11.87
C LYS A 110 -1.81 23.50 -12.53
N GLU A 111 -2.04 23.93 -13.78
CA GLU A 111 -1.13 24.82 -14.55
C GLU A 111 0.31 24.27 -14.67
N GLY A 112 0.48 23.21 -15.47
CA GLY A 112 1.76 22.50 -15.67
C GLY A 112 2.89 23.34 -16.26
#